data_AF-A0A545ASZ0-F1
#
_entry.id   AF-A0A545ASZ0-F1
#
_cell.length_a   1.000
_cell.length_b   1.000
_cell.length_c   1.000
_cell.angle_alpha   90.00
_cell.angle_beta   90.00
_cell.angle_gamma   90.00
#
_symmetry.space_group_name_H-M   'P 1'
#
loop_
_entity.id
_entity.type
_entity.pdbx_description
1 polymer ?
#
loop_
_entity_poly.entity_id
_entity_poly.type
_entity_poly.pdbx_seq_one_letter_code
_entity_poly.pdbx_strand_id
1 'polypeptide(L)'
;MRSVLLSPRWLVRHAVAIVLIAACFGLAWWQWGRAHSLTGTAQNLGYALQWPAFGAFVAYAWYRMLRLELHPPSEKTETEKSEADAPAEPGRRTVAVRRRYQPVAPPPEPPADSADSADEEALATYNAYLAALNKSSESGRTAP
;
A
#
# COMPACT_ATOMS: atom_id res chain seq x y z
N MET A 1 -10.13 35.55 -10.68
CA MET A 1 -10.40 34.31 -9.90
C MET A 1 -10.47 33.04 -10.77
N ARG A 2 -11.04 33.06 -11.99
CA ARG A 2 -11.11 31.86 -12.86
C ARG A 2 -9.75 31.39 -13.44
N SER A 3 -8.77 32.28 -13.57
CA SER A 3 -7.47 31.98 -14.20
C SER A 3 -6.49 31.20 -13.32
N VAL A 4 -6.69 31.11 -12.01
CA VAL A 4 -5.83 30.33 -11.10
C VAL A 4 -6.17 28.84 -11.15
N LEU A 5 -7.47 28.53 -11.32
CA LEU A 5 -8.01 27.16 -11.38
C LEU A 5 -7.72 26.46 -12.72
N LEU A 6 -7.40 27.22 -13.78
CA LEU A 6 -7.08 26.72 -15.13
C LEU A 6 -5.59 26.82 -15.47
N SER A 7 -4.73 27.13 -14.48
CA SER A 7 -3.29 27.04 -14.74
C SER A 7 -2.94 25.58 -15.11
N PRO A 8 -2.10 25.34 -16.14
CA PRO A 8 -1.78 23.98 -16.60
C PRO A 8 -1.31 23.06 -15.46
N ARG A 9 -0.61 23.66 -14.49
CA ARG A 9 -0.11 23.00 -13.28
C ARG A 9 -1.24 22.52 -12.38
N TRP A 10 -2.31 23.29 -12.23
CA TRP A 10 -3.47 22.92 -11.42
C TRP A 10 -4.28 21.81 -12.08
N LEU A 11 -4.43 21.88 -13.40
CA LEU A 11 -5.15 20.89 -14.20
C LEU A 11 -4.48 19.50 -14.12
N VAL A 12 -3.14 19.47 -14.19
CA VAL A 12 -2.37 18.23 -13.98
C VAL A 12 -2.62 17.64 -12.61
N ARG A 13 -2.61 18.44 -11.55
CA ARG A 13 -2.84 17.92 -10.20
C ARG A 13 -4.27 17.38 -10.03
N HIS A 14 -5.28 18.02 -10.61
CA HIS A 14 -6.65 17.52 -10.65
C HIS A 14 -6.73 16.18 -11.37
N ALA A 15 -6.11 16.10 -12.56
CA ALA A 15 -6.07 14.87 -13.34
C ALA A 15 -5.43 13.73 -12.54
N VAL A 16 -4.29 13.98 -11.89
CA VAL A 16 -3.61 12.97 -11.05
C VAL A 16 -4.51 12.53 -9.88
N ALA A 17 -5.14 13.46 -9.17
CA ALA A 17 -6.04 13.13 -8.07
C ALA A 17 -7.24 12.29 -8.54
N ILE A 18 -7.87 12.66 -9.66
CA ILE A 18 -8.98 11.93 -10.26
C ILE A 18 -8.55 10.53 -10.69
N VAL A 19 -7.39 10.39 -11.33
CA VAL A 19 -6.85 9.09 -11.75
C VAL A 19 -6.60 8.19 -10.55
N LEU A 20 -6.01 8.69 -9.46
CA LEU A 20 -5.78 7.92 -8.24
C LEU A 20 -7.09 7.45 -7.59
N ILE A 21 -8.07 8.34 -7.53
CA ILE A 21 -9.41 8.03 -7.01
C ILE A 21 -10.06 6.95 -7.88
N ALA A 22 -10.11 7.16 -9.20
CA ALA A 22 -10.70 6.23 -10.15
C ALA A 22 -10.00 4.86 -10.12
N ALA A 23 -8.68 4.83 -9.99
CA ALA A 23 -7.93 3.58 -9.82
C ALA A 23 -8.34 2.84 -8.55
N CYS A 24 -8.42 3.51 -7.40
CA CYS A 24 -8.87 2.90 -6.15
C CYS A 24 -10.30 2.33 -6.24
N PHE A 25 -11.24 3.09 -6.80
CA PHE A 25 -12.61 2.62 -6.98
C PHE A 25 -12.74 1.52 -8.04
N GLY A 26 -11.93 1.56 -9.11
CA GLY A 26 -11.87 0.51 -10.12
C GLY A 26 -11.31 -0.80 -9.54
N LEU A 27 -10.27 -0.72 -8.71
CA LEU A 27 -9.73 -1.87 -7.97
C LEU A 27 -10.75 -2.44 -6.98
N ALA A 28 -11.47 -1.58 -6.26
CA ALA A 28 -12.56 -1.99 -5.37
C ALA A 28 -13.67 -2.73 -6.12
N TRP A 29 -14.08 -2.18 -7.28
CA TRP A 29 -15.09 -2.77 -8.14
C TRP A 29 -14.65 -4.11 -8.73
N TRP A 30 -13.39 -4.21 -9.16
CA TRP A 30 -12.82 -5.47 -9.64
C TRP A 30 -12.75 -6.52 -8.53
N GLN A 31 -12.35 -6.13 -7.32
CA GLN A 31 -12.35 -7.04 -6.17
C GLN A 31 -13.77 -7.48 -5.78
N TRP A 32 -14.75 -6.58 -5.86
CA TRP A 32 -16.15 -6.93 -5.65
C TRP A 32 -16.67 -7.96 -6.66
N GLY A 33 -16.36 -7.76 -7.95
CA GLY A 33 -16.71 -8.71 -9.02
C GLY A 33 -16.03 -10.07 -8.86
N ARG A 34 -14.75 -10.09 -8.43
CA ARG A 34 -13.99 -11.32 -8.12
C ARG A 34 -14.49 -12.03 -6.87
N ALA A 35 -15.01 -11.31 -5.88
CA ALA A 35 -15.51 -11.90 -4.65
C ALA A 35 -16.81 -12.73 -4.85
N HIS A 36 -17.48 -12.60 -6.00
CA HIS A 36 -18.73 -13.33 -6.26
C HIS A 36 -18.51 -14.80 -6.61
N SER A 37 -17.28 -15.24 -6.89
CA SER A 37 -16.95 -16.63 -7.22
C SER A 37 -16.46 -17.45 -6.01
N LEU A 38 -16.20 -16.84 -4.85
CA LEU A 38 -15.60 -17.51 -3.69
C LEU A 38 -16.39 -17.16 -2.41
N THR A 39 -17.28 -18.05 -2.03
CA THR A 39 -17.94 -18.06 -0.71
C THR A 39 -16.89 -18.17 0.40
N GLY A 40 -16.48 -17.05 1.01
CA GLY A 40 -15.52 -17.07 2.11
C GLY A 40 -15.04 -15.70 2.63
N THR A 41 -15.63 -15.29 3.77
CA THR A 41 -14.95 -14.65 4.90
C THR A 41 -14.54 -13.17 4.78
N ALA A 42 -14.98 -12.36 5.75
CA ALA A 42 -14.86 -10.91 5.89
C ALA A 42 -13.52 -10.24 5.51
N GLN A 43 -12.42 -10.99 5.40
CA GLN A 43 -11.11 -10.49 5.00
C GLN A 43 -11.07 -10.00 3.54
N ASN A 44 -11.70 -10.71 2.60
CA ASN A 44 -11.77 -10.26 1.20
C ASN A 44 -12.64 -8.99 1.07
N LEU A 45 -13.72 -8.93 1.86
CA LEU A 45 -14.54 -7.72 2.01
C LEU A 45 -13.74 -6.56 2.62
N GLY A 46 -12.87 -6.84 3.59
CA GLY A 46 -11.95 -5.88 4.18
C GLY A 46 -11.03 -5.25 3.14
N TYR A 47 -10.44 -6.05 2.25
CA TYR A 47 -9.63 -5.55 1.14
C TYR A 47 -10.46 -4.76 0.12
N ALA A 48 -11.66 -5.25 -0.23
CA ALA A 48 -12.57 -4.53 -1.11
C ALA A 48 -12.99 -3.16 -0.53
N LEU A 49 -13.12 -3.04 0.79
CA LEU A 49 -13.44 -1.78 1.51
C LEU A 49 -12.21 -0.91 1.79
N GLN A 50 -11.02 -1.50 1.85
CA GLN A 50 -9.76 -0.78 2.04
C GLN A 50 -9.47 0.14 0.85
N TRP A 51 -9.73 -0.30 -0.38
CA TRP A 51 -9.50 0.51 -1.58
C TRP A 51 -10.35 1.79 -1.63
N PRO A 52 -11.67 1.76 -1.38
CA PRO A 52 -12.49 2.96 -1.21
C PRO A 52 -12.01 3.86 -0.08
N ALA A 53 -11.58 3.30 1.05
CA ALA A 53 -11.05 4.10 2.16
C ALA A 53 -9.81 4.89 1.75
N PHE A 54 -8.89 4.28 0.99
CA PHE A 54 -7.75 4.99 0.41
C PHE A 54 -8.18 6.03 -0.62
N GLY A 55 -9.14 5.72 -1.50
CA GLY A 55 -9.69 6.69 -2.45
C GLY A 55 -10.29 7.92 -1.75
N ALA A 56 -11.08 7.70 -0.69
CA ALA A 56 -11.66 8.76 0.13
C ALA A 56 -10.60 9.57 0.87
N PHE A 57 -9.56 8.92 1.41
CA PHE A 57 -8.42 9.59 2.04
C PHE A 57 -7.69 10.52 1.05
N VAL A 58 -7.42 10.04 -0.17
CA VAL A 58 -6.79 10.86 -1.23
C VAL A 58 -7.68 12.04 -1.61
N ALA A 59 -9.00 11.82 -1.77
CA ALA A 59 -9.95 12.88 -2.06
C ALA A 59 -10.00 13.93 -0.93
N TYR A 60 -9.94 13.51 0.33
CA TYR A 60 -9.90 14.41 1.48
C TYR A 60 -8.60 15.21 1.54
N ALA A 61 -7.45 14.55 1.37
CA ALA A 61 -6.14 15.22 1.34
C ALA A 61 -6.08 16.25 0.20
N TRP A 62 -6.61 15.87 -0.96
CA TRP A 62 -6.77 16.76 -2.11
C TRP A 62 -7.65 17.97 -1.76
N TYR A 63 -8.87 17.74 -1.24
CA TYR A 63 -9.77 18.80 -0.79
C TYR A 63 -9.11 19.74 0.23
N ARG A 64 -8.36 19.19 1.20
CA ARG A 64 -7.66 19.99 2.21
C ARG A 64 -6.56 20.84 1.58
N MET A 65 -5.76 20.27 0.67
CA MET A 65 -4.74 21.00 -0.08
C MET A 65 -5.36 22.15 -0.87
N LEU A 66 -6.46 21.89 -1.59
CA LEU A 66 -7.24 22.90 -2.28
C LEU A 66 -7.70 24.00 -1.31
N ARG A 67 -8.25 23.63 -0.15
CA ARG A 67 -8.73 24.58 0.84
C ARG A 67 -7.61 25.50 1.37
N LEU A 68 -6.41 24.96 1.59
CA LEU A 68 -5.23 25.76 1.99
C LEU A 68 -4.76 26.71 0.88
N GLU A 69 -4.78 26.27 -0.38
CA GLU A 69 -4.40 27.13 -1.51
C GLU A 69 -5.44 28.23 -1.78
N LEU A 70 -6.74 27.95 -1.58
CA LEU A 70 -7.83 28.90 -1.78
C LEU A 70 -8.01 29.87 -0.60
N HIS A 71 -7.71 29.43 0.63
CA HIS A 71 -7.74 30.24 1.83
C HIS A 71 -6.37 30.17 2.51
N PRO A 72 -5.36 30.90 2.00
CA PRO A 72 -4.12 31.06 2.74
C PRO A 72 -4.46 31.62 4.13
N PRO A 73 -3.96 31.01 5.22
CA PRO A 73 -4.18 31.52 6.56
C PRO A 73 -3.79 33.00 6.56
N SER A 74 -4.77 33.89 6.75
CA SER A 74 -4.48 35.29 6.98
C SER A 74 -3.55 35.34 8.19
N GLU A 75 -2.44 36.06 8.03
CA GLU A 75 -1.30 36.34 8.93
C GLU A 75 -1.66 36.82 10.36
N LYS A 76 -2.87 36.54 10.86
CA LYS A 76 -3.42 37.05 12.13
C LYS A 76 -3.17 36.14 13.33
N THR A 77 -2.18 35.26 13.28
CA THR A 77 -1.83 34.41 14.43
C THR A 77 -0.32 34.31 14.67
N GLU A 78 0.53 34.97 13.87
CA GLU A 78 1.99 34.85 14.03
C GLU A 78 2.60 35.80 15.08
N THR A 79 1.85 36.75 15.65
CA THR A 79 2.40 37.62 16.71
C THR A 79 2.35 37.01 18.12
N GLU A 80 1.58 35.95 18.38
CA GLU A 80 1.45 35.39 19.75
C GLU A 80 2.21 34.09 20.01
N LYS A 81 2.93 33.53 19.03
CA LYS A 81 3.72 32.30 19.22
C LYS A 81 5.22 32.44 18.96
N SER A 82 5.71 33.64 18.66
CA SER A 82 7.13 33.89 18.34
C SER A 82 7.96 34.38 19.53
N GLU A 83 7.49 34.21 20.77
CA GLU A 83 8.23 34.60 21.98
C GLU A 83 8.25 33.49 23.04
N ALA A 84 8.39 32.24 22.60
CA ALA A 84 8.85 31.16 23.45
C ALA A 84 9.69 30.18 22.62
N ASP A 85 10.97 30.15 22.97
CA ASP A 85 11.96 29.10 22.70
C ASP A 85 12.94 29.33 21.53
N ALA A 86 14.14 29.73 21.93
CA ALA A 86 15.36 29.91 21.14
C ALA A 86 16.03 28.52 20.86
N PRO A 87 17.07 28.41 20.00
CA PRO A 87 17.30 27.25 19.15
C PRO A 87 18.00 26.07 19.85
N ALA A 88 17.48 24.86 19.66
CA ALA A 88 18.18 23.61 19.93
C ALA A 88 18.64 22.94 18.62
N GLU A 89 19.95 22.72 18.50
CA GLU A 89 20.63 22.12 17.35
C GLU A 89 20.10 20.73 16.96
N PRO A 90 20.07 20.38 15.66
CA PRO A 90 19.73 19.03 15.23
C PRO A 90 20.91 18.07 15.45
N GLY A 91 20.94 17.46 16.64
CA GLY A 91 21.80 16.33 16.95
C GLY A 91 21.61 15.20 15.94
N ARG A 92 22.72 14.85 15.27
CA ARG A 92 22.88 13.79 14.27
C ARG A 92 22.31 12.45 14.77
N ARG A 93 21.15 12.05 14.25
CA ARG A 93 20.59 10.70 14.44
C ARG A 93 21.52 9.65 13.81
N THR A 94 22.13 8.81 14.64
CA THR A 94 22.67 7.52 14.19
C THR A 94 21.78 6.41 14.73
N VAL A 95 20.88 5.90 13.89
CA VAL A 95 20.12 4.68 14.19
C VAL A 95 21.06 3.50 13.93
N ALA A 96 21.51 2.84 15.00
CA ALA A 96 22.24 1.58 14.89
C ALA A 96 21.26 0.47 14.46
N VAL A 97 21.27 0.12 13.17
CA VAL A 97 20.49 -1.00 12.65
C VAL A 97 21.14 -2.30 13.10
N ARG A 98 20.65 -2.89 14.20
CA ARG A 98 20.96 -4.29 14.51
C ARG A 98 20.10 -5.18 13.62
N ARG A 99 20.72 -5.79 12.61
CA ARG A 99 20.08 -6.81 11.76
C ARG A 99 19.89 -8.08 12.60
N ARG A 100 18.76 -8.16 13.30
CA ARG A 100 18.29 -9.41 13.91
C ARG A 100 17.79 -10.30 12.76
N TYR A 101 18.49 -11.39 12.48
CA TYR A 101 17.95 -12.43 11.61
C TYR A 101 16.80 -13.08 12.36
N GLN A 102 15.57 -12.80 11.93
CA GLN A 102 14.37 -13.51 12.36
C GLN A 102 14.19 -14.69 11.40
N PRO A 103 14.16 -15.94 11.88
CA PRO A 103 13.69 -17.05 11.06
C PRO A 103 12.28 -16.67 10.57
N VAL A 104 12.14 -16.51 9.26
CA VAL A 104 10.82 -16.28 8.65
C VAL A 104 10.06 -17.58 8.86
N ALA A 105 9.03 -17.55 9.71
CA ALA A 105 8.08 -18.65 9.77
C ALA A 105 7.50 -18.84 8.35
N PRO A 106 7.32 -20.08 7.88
CA PRO A 106 6.68 -20.32 6.60
C PRO A 106 5.35 -19.56 6.57
N PRO A 107 5.04 -18.85 5.48
CA PRO A 107 3.76 -18.17 5.32
C PRO A 107 2.62 -19.13 5.68
N PRO A 108 1.57 -18.67 6.38
CA PRO A 108 0.43 -19.53 6.67
C PRO A 108 -0.09 -20.09 5.34
N GLU A 109 -0.25 -21.42 5.28
CA GLU A 109 -0.83 -22.07 4.12
C GLU A 109 -2.20 -21.43 3.84
N PRO A 110 -2.51 -21.08 2.58
CA PRO A 110 -3.83 -20.60 2.23
C PRO A 110 -4.86 -21.66 2.65
N PRO A 111 -6.05 -21.25 3.14
CA PRO A 111 -7.10 -22.21 3.48
C PRO A 111 -7.40 -23.08 2.26
N ALA A 112 -7.53 -24.41 2.44
CA ALA A 112 -7.71 -25.38 1.36
C ALA A 112 -8.83 -24.97 0.37
N ASP A 113 -9.84 -24.25 0.85
CA ASP A 113 -10.97 -23.78 0.05
C ASP A 113 -10.68 -22.55 -0.83
N SER A 114 -9.44 -22.03 -0.83
CA SER A 114 -9.02 -20.85 -1.60
C SER A 114 -8.10 -21.15 -2.79
N ALA A 115 -7.68 -22.40 -2.94
CA ALA A 115 -6.94 -22.83 -4.12
C ALA A 115 -7.95 -23.21 -5.21
N ASP A 116 -7.91 -22.52 -6.36
CA ASP A 116 -8.55 -23.09 -7.55
C ASP A 116 -7.91 -24.47 -7.79
N SER A 117 -8.69 -25.49 -8.17
CA SER A 117 -8.15 -26.85 -8.41
C SER A 117 -6.94 -26.87 -9.37
N ALA A 118 -6.87 -25.89 -10.28
CA ALA A 118 -5.72 -25.67 -11.17
C ALA A 118 -4.46 -25.19 -10.42
N ASP A 119 -4.60 -24.37 -9.37
CA ASP A 119 -3.50 -23.91 -8.51
C ASP A 119 -2.98 -25.04 -7.61
N GLU A 120 -3.86 -25.93 -7.11
CA GLU A 120 -3.44 -27.11 -6.34
C GLU A 120 -2.57 -28.06 -7.18
N GLU A 121 -2.97 -28.32 -8.42
CA GLU A 121 -2.20 -29.13 -9.38
C GLU A 121 -0.85 -28.48 -9.73
N ALA A 122 -0.83 -27.16 -9.92
CA ALA A 122 0.39 -26.41 -10.16
C ALA A 122 1.34 -26.44 -8.95
N LEU A 123 0.81 -26.32 -7.73
CA LEU A 123 1.56 -26.41 -6.48
C LEU A 123 2.14 -27.81 -6.26
N ALA A 124 1.37 -28.86 -6.54
CA ALA A 124 1.84 -30.25 -6.47
C ALA A 124 3.01 -30.49 -7.44
N THR A 125 2.89 -29.98 -8.67
CA THR A 125 3.94 -30.06 -9.69
C THR A 125 5.20 -29.32 -9.25
N TYR A 126 5.05 -28.11 -8.71
CA TYR A 126 6.18 -27.31 -8.23
C TYR A 126 6.86 -27.93 -7.00
N ASN A 127 6.10 -28.44 -6.04
CA ASN A 127 6.63 -29.13 -4.87
C ASN A 127 7.36 -30.42 -5.25
N ALA A 128 6.87 -31.17 -6.23
CA ALA A 128 7.55 -32.34 -6.78
C ALA A 128 8.89 -31.95 -7.45
N TYR A 129 8.92 -30.83 -8.17
CA TYR A 129 10.14 -30.29 -8.78
C TYR A 129 11.19 -29.87 -7.73
N LEU A 130 10.77 -29.17 -6.67
CA LEU A 130 11.67 -28.81 -5.56
C LEU A 130 12.21 -30.05 -4.83
N ALA A 131 11.38 -31.07 -4.63
CA ALA A 131 11.82 -32.33 -4.03
C ALA A 131 12.85 -33.06 -4.90
N ALA A 132 12.68 -33.03 -6.23
CA ALA A 132 13.65 -33.61 -7.17
C ALA A 132 15.00 -32.86 -7.15
N LEU A 133 14.96 -31.53 -7.09
CA LEU A 133 16.16 -30.69 -6.94
C LEU A 133 16.86 -30.94 -5.60
N ASN A 134 16.11 -31.02 -4.49
CA ASN A 134 16.70 -31.28 -3.17
C ASN A 134 17.43 -32.62 -3.14
N LYS A 135 16.78 -33.69 -3.65
CA LYS A 135 17.41 -35.02 -3.79
C LYS A 135 18.68 -34.98 -4.64
N SER A 136 18.66 -34.23 -5.74
CA SER A 136 19.82 -34.08 -6.63
C SER A 136 20.98 -33.33 -5.94
N SER A 137 20.66 -32.30 -5.14
CA SER A 137 21.65 -31.55 -4.35
C SER A 137 22.25 -32.34 -3.20
N GLU A 138 21.47 -33.23 -2.57
CA GLU A 138 21.94 -34.13 -1.51
C GLU A 138 22.84 -35.22 -2.09
N SER A 139 22.47 -35.81 -3.24
CA SER A 139 23.30 -36.78 -3.96
C SER A 139 24.67 -36.22 -4.37
N GLY A 140 24.73 -34.92 -4.72
CA GLY A 140 25.99 -34.24 -5.03
C GLY A 140 26.84 -33.89 -3.80
N ARG A 141 26.24 -33.83 -2.61
CA ARG A 141 26.93 -33.50 -1.35
C ARG A 141 27.50 -34.74 -0.64
N THR A 142 27.02 -35.93 -0.98
CA THR A 142 27.42 -37.21 -0.37
C THR A 142 28.44 -38.02 -1.18
N ALA A 143 28.95 -37.48 -2.30
CA ALA A 143 30.09 -38.06 -3.01
C ALA A 143 31.43 -37.62 -2.38
N PRO A 144 32.37 -38.54 -2.05
CA PRO A 144 33.66 -38.23 -1.44
C PRO A 144 34.66 -37.56 -2.39
#